data_AF-A1ZMQ7-F1
#
_entry.id   AF-A1ZMQ7-F1
#
_cell.length_a   1.000
_cell.length_b   1.000
_cell.length_c   1.000
_cell.angle_alpha   90.00
_cell.angle_beta   90.00
_cell.angle_gamma   90.00
#
_symmetry.space_group_name_H-M   'P 1'
#
loop_
_entity.id
_entity.type
_entity.pdbx_description
1 polymer ?
#
loop_
_entity_poly.entity_id
_entity_poly.type
_entity_poly.pdbx_seq_one_letter_code
_entity_poly.pdbx_strand_id
1 'polypeptide(L)' 'MALTYDIEKDVFYLKGVKRGKQEGIEEGIKKGKTEMVLGLIKSGKLTLNEIAQLAQISLEQVKKNADQIK' A
#
# COMPACT_ATOMS: atom_id res chain seq x y z
N MET A 1 14.97 -20.67 39.98
CA MET A 1 14.89 -19.24 39.63
C MET A 1 14.43 -19.16 38.19
N ALA A 2 13.20 -18.72 37.93
CA ALA A 2 12.74 -18.57 36.54
C ALA A 2 13.45 -17.35 35.94
N LEU A 3 14.36 -17.59 35.01
CA LEU A 3 14.94 -16.54 34.18
C LEU A 3 13.82 -16.04 33.27
N THR A 4 13.14 -14.97 33.66
CA THR A 4 12.15 -14.32 32.79
C THR A 4 12.92 -13.61 31.69
N TYR A 5 12.88 -14.18 30.48
CA TYR A 5 13.48 -13.59 29.30
C TYR A 5 12.53 -12.56 28.71
N ASP A 6 12.99 -11.30 28.68
CA ASP A 6 12.26 -10.16 28.13
C ASP A 6 12.41 -10.17 26.60
N ILE A 7 11.42 -10.78 25.93
CA ILE A 7 11.35 -10.91 24.47
C ILE A 7 11.31 -9.56 23.76
N GLU A 8 10.86 -8.48 24.41
CA GLU A 8 10.73 -7.17 23.76
C GLU A 8 12.08 -6.47 23.58
N LYS A 9 13.08 -6.86 24.38
CA LYS A 9 14.47 -6.41 24.25
C LYS A 9 15.30 -7.30 23.33
N ASP A 10 14.72 -8.41 22.84
CA ASP A 10 15.44 -9.29 21.95
C ASP A 10 15.72 -8.62 20.60
N VAL A 11 16.95 -8.79 20.13
CA VAL A 11 17.42 -8.16 18.89
C VAL A 11 16.68 -8.71 17.68
N PHE A 12 16.33 -10.00 17.68
CA PHE A 12 15.56 -10.60 16.58
C PHE A 12 14.10 -10.15 16.62
N TYR A 13 13.49 -10.04 17.80
CA TYR A 13 12.14 -9.49 17.96
C TYR A 13 12.06 -8.04 17.44
N LEU A 14 12.97 -7.16 17.88
CA LEU A 14 13.03 -5.77 17.42
C LEU A 14 13.27 -5.66 15.91
N LYS A 15 14.09 -6.55 15.34
CA LYS A 15 14.30 -6.64 13.89
C LYS A 15 13.03 -7.06 13.16
N GLY A 16 12.29 -8.02 13.70
CA GLY A 16 11.00 -8.47 13.18
C GLY A 16 9.96 -7.34 13.18
N VAL A 17 9.82 -6.62 14.30
CA VAL A 17 8.90 -5.47 14.43
C VAL A 17 9.26 -4.35 13.45
N LYS A 18 10.54 -4.02 13.30
CA LYS A 18 10.99 -3.01 12.32
C LYS A 18 10.63 -3.41 10.88
N ARG A 19 10.87 -4.67 10.52
CA ARG A 19 10.54 -5.18 9.19
C ARG A 19 9.03 -5.18 8.94
N GLY A 20 8.24 -5.67 9.88
CA GLY A 20 6.78 -5.67 9.77
C GLY A 20 6.20 -4.26 9.65
N LYS A 21 6.76 -3.28 10.38
CA LYS A 21 6.36 -1.87 10.24
C LYS A 21 6.69 -1.32 8.84
N GLN A 22 7.86 -1.64 8.30
CA GLN A 22 8.25 -1.20 6.95
C GLN A 22 7.37 -1.83 5.87
N GLU A 23 7.16 -3.14 5.92
CA GLU A 23 6.27 -3.87 5.00
C GLU A 23 4.84 -3.34 5.07
N GLY A 24 4.32 -3.06 6.28
CA GLY A 24 3.00 -2.48 6.47
C GLY A 24 2.85 -1.06 5.90
N ILE A 25 3.89 -0.23 6.00
CA ILE A 25 3.90 1.11 5.37
C ILE A 25 3.89 0.96 3.84
N GLU A 26 4.71 0.08 3.28
CA GLU A 26 4.75 -0.15 1.83
C GLU A 26 3.42 -0.69 1.28
N GLU A 27 2.80 -1.65 1.96
CA GLU A 27 1.48 -2.16 1.61
C GLU A 27 0.40 -1.08 1.75
N GLY A 28 0.44 -0.28 2.82
CA GLY A 28 -0.50 0.82 3.04
C GLY A 28 -0.42 1.87 1.92
N ILE A 29 0.79 2.26 1.51
CA ILE A 29 1.00 3.18 0.39
C ILE A 29 0.45 2.60 -0.92
N LYS A 30 0.72 1.31 -1.19
CA LYS A 30 0.20 0.64 -2.40
C LYS A 30 -1.32 0.60 -2.40
N LYS A 31 -1.95 0.18 -1.31
CA LYS A 31 -3.42 0.12 -1.17
C LYS A 31 -4.04 1.50 -1.32
N GLY A 32 -3.50 2.51 -0.64
CA GLY A 32 -4.00 3.89 -0.73
C GLY A 32 -3.91 4.47 -2.14
N LYS A 33 -2.82 4.21 -2.88
CA LYS A 33 -2.71 4.60 -4.29
C LYS A 33 -3.76 3.92 -5.16
N THR A 34 -3.98 2.61 -4.98
CA THR A 34 -5.01 1.88 -5.72
C THR A 34 -6.40 2.40 -5.40
N GLU A 35 -6.75 2.59 -4.12
CA GLU A 35 -8.04 3.13 -3.70
C GLU A 35 -8.29 4.54 -4.24
N MET A 36 -7.26 5.40 -4.24
CA MET A 36 -7.34 6.72 -4.86
C MET A 36 -7.66 6.61 -6.35
N VAL A 37 -6.95 5.76 -7.09
CA VAL A 37 -7.18 5.54 -8.53
C VAL A 37 -8.61 5.03 -8.77
N LEU A 38 -9.07 4.04 -7.99
CA LEU A 38 -10.43 3.49 -8.08
C LEU A 38 -11.48 4.57 -7.79
N GLY A 39 -11.27 5.42 -6.78
CA GLY A 39 -12.15 6.52 -6.43
C GLY A 39 -12.22 7.58 -7.53
N LEU A 40 -11.09 7.91 -8.16
CA LEU A 40 -11.02 8.84 -9.27
C LEU A 40 -11.73 8.26 -10.51
N ILE A 41 -11.56 6.97 -10.82
CA ILE A 41 -12.28 6.29 -11.89
C ILE A 41 -13.80 6.33 -11.63
N LYS A 42 -14.24 5.98 -10.41
CA LYS A 42 -15.65 6.00 -10.01
C LYS A 42 -16.25 7.40 -10.06
N SER A 43 -15.45 8.44 -9.80
CA SER A 43 -15.92 9.83 -9.87
C SER A 43 -16.35 10.22 -11.29
N GLY A 44 -15.81 9.58 -12.33
CA GLY A 44 -16.11 9.86 -13.74
C GLY A 44 -15.71 11.26 -14.21
N LYS A 45 -15.03 12.05 -13.37
CA LYS A 45 -14.67 13.46 -13.65
C LYS A 45 -13.34 13.63 -14.37
N LEU A 46 -12.47 12.61 -14.32
CA LEU A 46 -11.11 12.65 -14.82
C LEU A 46 -10.91 11.59 -15.89
N THR A 47 -10.10 11.93 -16.90
CA THR A 47 -9.68 10.97 -17.91
C THR A 47 -8.65 10.00 -17.34
N LEU A 48 -8.56 8.79 -17.90
CA LEU A 48 -7.58 7.79 -17.46
C LEU A 48 -6.14 8.31 -17.50
N ASN A 49 -5.86 9.28 -18.39
CA ASN A 49 -4.55 9.91 -18.52
C ASN A 49 -4.24 10.88 -17.37
N GLU A 50 -5.21 11.69 -16.95
CA GLU A 50 -5.06 12.56 -15.78
C GLU A 50 -4.89 11.73 -14.50
N ILE A 51 -5.62 10.62 -14.38
CA ILE A 51 -5.48 9.69 -13.24
C ILE A 51 -4.08 9.05 -13.23
N ALA A 52 -3.56 8.64 -14.40
CA ALA A 52 -2.20 8.11 -14.54
C ALA A 52 -1.14 9.13 -14.10
N GLN A 53 -1.28 10.40 -14.51
CA GLN A 53 -0.39 11.48 -14.10
C GLN A 53 -0.46 11.78 -12.60
N LEU A 54 -1.67 11.85 -12.02
CA LEU A 54 -1.87 12.13 -10.59
C LEU A 54 -1.34 11.01 -9.70
N ALA A 55 -1.59 9.77 -10.07
CA ALA A 55 -1.15 8.61 -9.31
C ALA A 55 0.29 8.17 -9.65
N GLN A 56 0.93 8.82 -10.63
CA GLN A 56 2.26 8.46 -11.16
C GLN A 56 2.36 6.98 -11.56
N ILE A 57 1.31 6.44 -12.18
CA ILE A 57 1.26 5.06 -12.66
C ILE A 57 1.00 5.03 -14.16
N SER A 58 1.33 3.91 -14.79
CA SER A 58 1.07 3.74 -16.22
C SER A 58 -0.42 3.76 -16.54
N LEU A 59 -0.77 4.29 -17.72
CA LEU A 59 -2.12 4.19 -18.28
C LEU A 59 -2.65 2.75 -18.30
N GLU A 60 -1.77 1.78 -18.54
CA GLU A 60 -2.11 0.36 -18.54
C GLU A 60 -2.54 -0.14 -17.16
N GLN A 61 -1.86 0.29 -16.10
CA GLN A 61 -2.28 -0.02 -14.73
C GLN A 61 -3.60 0.65 -14.38
N VAL A 62 -3.84 1.89 -14.80
CA VAL A 62 -5.15 2.54 -14.60
C VAL A 62 -6.26 1.75 -15.32
N LYS A 63 -6.02 1.30 -16.55
CA LYS A 63 -6.97 0.45 -17.31
C LYS A 63 -7.22 -0.89 -16.63
N LYS A 64 -6.20 -1.58 -16.13
CA LYS A 64 -6.36 -2.83 -15.37
C LYS A 64 -7.21 -2.63 -14.11
N ASN A 65 -6.98 -1.53 -13.38
CA ASN A 65 -7.77 -1.19 -12.20
C ASN A 65 -9.22 -0.82 -12.58
N ALA A 66 -9.44 -0.17 -13.72
CA ALA A 66 -10.79 0.14 -14.22
C ALA A 66 -11.54 -1.13 -14.65
N ASP A 67 -10.86 -2.07 -15.29
CA ASP A 67 -11.44 -3.35 -15.73
C ASP A 67 -11.85 -4.24 -14.54
N GLN A 68 -11.11 -4.17 -13.43
CA GLN A 68 -11.47 -4.83 -12.17
C GLN A 68 -12.73 -4.27 -11.48
N ILE A 69 -13.21 -3.08 -11.85
CA ILE A 69 -14.46 -2.50 -11.33
C ILE A 69 -15.67 -2.90 -12.18
N LYS A 70 -15.45 -3.39 -13.41
CA LYS A 70 -16.50 -3.69 -14.39
C LYS A 70 -17.23 -4.99 -14.06
#